data_AF-A0A9W7SVV6-F1
#
_entry.id   AF-A0A9W7SVV6-F1
#
_cell.length_a   1.000
_cell.length_b   1.000
_cell.length_c   1.000
_cell.angle_alpha   90.00
_cell.angle_beta   90.00
_cell.angle_gamma   90.00
#
_symmetry.space_group_name_H-M   'P 1'
#
loop_
_entity.id
_entity.type
_entity.pdbx_description
1 polymer ?
#
loop_
_entity_poly.entity_id
_entity_poly.type
_entity_poly.pdbx_seq_one_letter_code
_entity_poly.pdbx_strand_id
1 'polypeptide(L)'
;SYTFHTHIVTRTRIHCAGRTNNLTTSYHFDPTATLVSTSIAPPLGAARRHGLRRLLLHLRQRTVTAMPARRHQTHYTQTQCYARAIEVANTIIFEAANGPAHIGALIMTVIMIIHVRSKFTAVGRKEILTFFYFYGLLTICSLVVDSGVAPPGSGPYPYFVAVQLGLVSSTCICLMINGFVGFQLYEDGTTLSVWLLRVCSTTMFLISFAVSLLTFKGWAGLGPGNTVGLFVVVYVFSAIFIAVYVVMQILLTLGTLQERWPLWHITFGVLALVIGQVVLYVFSDTICNGVEHYLDGLFFATLLNLLAVMMVYKFWDAITQEDLEFSVGQKQNNWEVKELLPEEDRRTMNWLLWQLPIFILVIWLFTAYMSHTFPALAGKRICLLIAHPDDEAMFFAPTLLWLARPALQNQLLILCLSSGDADGLGHIRKQELRKSALALGVTSSEHVVVIEDAKLPDSMAATWDAKLISSILTRYFAPALAGTPATAPPPANIDVLITFDHEGVSGHPNHVALYHGAREFLRQLMQRHTGWECPVKLYTLRSHHVVRKYSSVVDSVLTIASAVFQTKEKGQFPTPLLVVSGPQGLRKAQRAMTEAHKSQMRWFRWGWIGVSRYMVVNDLQKVKKV
;
A
#
# COMPACT_ATOMS: atom_id res chain seq x y z
N SER A 1 25.92 -36.48 26.53
CA SER A 1 26.85 -35.32 26.54
C SER A 1 26.41 -34.36 25.47
N TYR A 2 25.81 -33.24 25.88
CA TYR A 2 25.06 -32.30 25.03
C TYR A 2 26.01 -31.44 24.19
N THR A 3 26.00 -31.61 22.86
CA THR A 3 26.69 -30.73 21.91
C THR A 3 25.66 -29.77 21.32
N PHE A 4 25.52 -28.59 21.93
CA PHE A 4 24.80 -27.45 21.37
C PHE A 4 25.55 -27.01 20.09
N HIS A 5 25.07 -27.45 18.92
CA HIS A 5 25.60 -27.01 17.63
C HIS A 5 25.25 -25.54 17.40
N THR A 6 26.25 -24.69 17.53
CA THR A 6 26.27 -23.25 17.23
C THR A 6 26.03 -22.99 15.74
N HIS A 7 24.78 -23.07 15.29
CA HIS A 7 24.34 -22.55 13.99
C HIS A 7 24.06 -21.05 14.05
N ILE A 8 25.06 -20.26 14.48
CA ILE A 8 24.99 -18.78 14.59
C ILE A 8 26.01 -18.10 13.65
N VAL A 9 26.59 -18.85 12.70
CA VAL A 9 27.69 -18.35 11.87
C VAL A 9 27.17 -17.85 10.51
N THR A 10 27.04 -16.52 10.41
CA THR A 10 27.07 -15.69 9.19
C THR A 10 26.21 -16.11 7.99
N ARG A 11 25.10 -15.40 7.74
CA ARG A 11 24.50 -15.27 6.40
C ARG A 11 25.25 -14.24 5.52
N THR A 12 26.55 -14.07 5.75
CA THR A 12 27.44 -13.31 4.88
C THR A 12 28.23 -14.32 4.06
N ARG A 13 28.05 -14.31 2.73
CA ARG A 13 28.59 -15.31 1.81
C ARG A 13 30.13 -15.29 1.84
N ILE A 14 30.75 -16.36 2.32
CA ILE A 14 32.20 -16.57 2.24
C ILE A 14 32.48 -17.95 1.63
N HIS A 15 33.37 -18.04 0.65
CA HIS A 15 33.87 -19.32 0.14
C HIS A 15 35.39 -19.42 0.27
N CYS A 16 35.84 -20.56 0.80
CA CYS A 16 37.22 -21.01 0.84
C CYS A 16 37.67 -21.62 -0.49
N ALA A 17 38.94 -21.44 -0.83
CA ALA A 17 39.69 -22.32 -1.72
C ALA A 17 40.94 -22.82 -0.96
N GLY A 18 41.15 -24.13 -0.92
CA GLY A 18 42.33 -24.77 -0.34
C GLY A 18 42.57 -26.14 -0.99
N ARG A 19 43.73 -26.27 -1.65
CA ARG A 19 44.22 -27.39 -2.48
C ARG A 19 44.30 -28.73 -1.74
N THR A 20 44.08 -29.83 -2.48
CA THR A 20 44.97 -31.02 -2.49
C THR A 20 44.85 -31.82 -3.80
N ASN A 21 45.99 -31.88 -4.51
CA ASN A 21 46.59 -32.87 -5.43
C ASN A 21 45.81 -33.83 -6.36
N ASN A 22 46.36 -33.85 -7.58
CA ASN A 22 46.57 -34.96 -8.52
C ASN A 22 45.35 -35.68 -9.11
N LEU A 23 45.06 -35.38 -10.39
CA LEU A 23 45.01 -36.37 -11.46
C LEU A 23 45.04 -35.67 -12.84
N THR A 24 46.04 -36.07 -13.61
CA THR A 24 46.30 -35.83 -15.04
C THR A 24 45.18 -36.35 -15.95
N THR A 25 44.78 -35.56 -16.96
CA THR A 25 44.44 -35.97 -18.36
C THR A 25 43.89 -34.74 -19.12
N SER A 26 44.69 -34.02 -19.91
CA SER A 26 44.80 -34.12 -21.39
C SER A 26 43.50 -33.80 -22.15
N TYR A 27 43.42 -32.58 -22.69
CA TYR A 27 42.48 -32.22 -23.76
C TYR A 27 43.07 -32.66 -25.10
N HIS A 28 42.33 -33.49 -25.84
CA HIS A 28 42.57 -33.72 -27.28
C HIS A 28 41.39 -33.15 -28.06
N PHE A 29 41.69 -32.21 -28.95
CA PHE A 29 40.88 -31.87 -30.11
C PHE A 29 41.18 -32.91 -31.20
N ASP A 30 40.15 -33.48 -31.83
CA ASP A 30 40.09 -33.55 -33.30
C ASP A 30 38.66 -33.84 -33.82
N PRO A 31 38.27 -33.28 -34.99
CA PRO A 31 36.94 -33.34 -35.57
C PRO A 31 36.83 -34.43 -36.64
N THR A 32 35.66 -35.08 -36.78
CA THR A 32 35.29 -35.76 -38.03
C THR A 32 33.79 -35.72 -38.23
N ALA A 33 33.40 -35.30 -39.44
CA ALA A 33 32.04 -35.35 -39.97
C ALA A 33 31.76 -36.72 -40.59
N THR A 34 30.51 -37.20 -40.53
CA THR A 34 29.88 -37.89 -41.68
C THR A 34 28.37 -38.03 -41.53
N LEU A 35 27.68 -37.77 -42.65
CA LEU A 35 26.24 -37.95 -42.92
C LEU A 35 25.81 -39.41 -42.82
N VAL A 36 24.55 -39.70 -42.45
CA VAL A 36 23.62 -40.60 -43.16
C VAL A 36 22.16 -40.25 -42.83
N SER A 37 21.32 -40.16 -43.87
CA SER A 37 19.86 -40.02 -43.83
C SER A 37 19.14 -41.35 -43.63
N THR A 38 17.93 -41.33 -43.04
CA THR A 38 16.85 -42.27 -43.40
C THR A 38 15.48 -41.62 -43.16
N SER A 39 14.68 -41.57 -44.22
CA SER A 39 13.27 -41.18 -44.28
C SER A 39 12.35 -42.36 -43.96
N ILE A 40 11.24 -42.13 -43.25
CA ILE A 40 9.97 -42.87 -43.45
C ILE A 40 8.79 -41.91 -43.14
N ALA A 41 7.91 -41.71 -44.11
CA ALA A 41 6.51 -41.24 -43.94
C ALA A 41 5.58 -42.41 -44.29
N PRO A 42 4.29 -42.45 -43.85
CA PRO A 42 3.17 -41.91 -44.66
C PRO A 42 1.91 -41.51 -43.79
N PRO A 43 0.67 -41.32 -44.32
CA PRO A 43 0.25 -40.21 -45.20
C PRO A 43 -1.15 -39.57 -44.90
N LEU A 44 -1.42 -38.45 -45.61
CA LEU A 44 -2.68 -37.96 -46.24
C LEU A 44 -3.92 -37.48 -45.42
N GLY A 45 -4.36 -36.24 -45.70
CA GLY A 45 -5.68 -35.70 -45.35
C GLY A 45 -5.86 -34.20 -45.69
N ALA A 46 -6.61 -33.90 -46.76
CA ALA A 46 -6.75 -32.62 -47.48
C ALA A 46 -7.35 -31.38 -46.76
N ALA A 47 -7.06 -30.20 -47.36
CA ALA A 47 -7.97 -29.07 -47.68
C ALA A 47 -7.87 -27.72 -46.92
N ARG A 48 -7.10 -26.81 -47.55
CA ARG A 48 -7.48 -25.46 -48.07
C ARG A 48 -8.00 -24.31 -47.15
N ARG A 49 -7.19 -23.23 -47.22
CA ARG A 49 -7.48 -21.78 -47.48
C ARG A 49 -7.46 -20.76 -46.32
N HIS A 50 -6.44 -19.90 -46.42
CA HIS A 50 -6.40 -18.43 -46.30
C HIS A 50 -6.82 -17.71 -45.01
N GLY A 51 -5.84 -16.99 -44.45
CA GLY A 51 -5.91 -15.52 -44.37
C GLY A 51 -6.25 -14.92 -43.00
N LEU A 52 -5.43 -13.92 -42.61
CA LEU A 52 -5.60 -13.01 -41.47
C LEU A 52 -5.38 -13.59 -40.05
N ARG A 53 -4.14 -13.49 -39.57
CA ARG A 53 -3.82 -13.14 -38.17
C ARG A 53 -2.38 -12.63 -38.06
N ARG A 54 -2.13 -11.45 -38.62
CA ARG A 54 -1.12 -10.53 -38.06
C ARG A 54 -1.79 -9.76 -36.93
N LEU A 55 -0.97 -9.43 -35.92
CA LEU A 55 -1.29 -8.60 -34.75
C LEU A 55 -1.83 -9.36 -33.53
N LEU A 56 -0.92 -10.04 -32.80
CA LEU A 56 -0.87 -10.10 -31.32
C LEU A 56 0.19 -11.13 -30.89
N LEU A 57 1.47 -10.76 -31.00
CA LEU A 57 2.56 -11.51 -30.41
C LEU A 57 3.69 -10.52 -30.12
N HIS A 58 3.64 -9.87 -28.95
CA HIS A 58 4.80 -9.36 -28.21
C HIS A 58 4.34 -9.03 -26.78
N LEU A 59 4.39 -10.03 -25.91
CA LEU A 59 4.65 -9.96 -24.47
C LEU A 59 4.58 -11.40 -23.94
N ARG A 60 5.58 -12.20 -24.30
CA ARG A 60 5.82 -13.51 -23.65
C ARG A 60 6.78 -13.24 -22.50
N GLN A 61 6.25 -13.17 -21.28
CA GLN A 61 7.07 -13.29 -20.07
C GLN A 61 7.86 -14.61 -20.18
N ARG A 62 9.20 -14.50 -20.27
CA ARG A 62 10.08 -15.64 -20.08
C ARG A 62 10.21 -15.86 -18.58
N THR A 63 9.38 -16.75 -18.04
CA THR A 63 9.65 -17.41 -16.76
C THR A 63 10.91 -18.25 -16.91
N VAL A 64 12.01 -17.82 -16.29
CA VAL A 64 13.19 -18.67 -16.11
C VAL A 64 12.85 -19.64 -14.97
N THR A 65 12.36 -20.83 -15.32
CA THR A 65 12.32 -21.97 -14.42
C THR A 65 13.75 -22.38 -14.09
N ALA A 66 14.07 -22.48 -12.79
CA ALA A 66 15.36 -22.94 -12.31
C ALA A 66 15.72 -24.30 -12.92
N MET A 67 16.84 -24.38 -13.64
CA MET A 67 17.43 -25.66 -14.05
C MET A 67 18.01 -26.40 -12.84
N PRO A 68 17.90 -27.74 -12.76
CA PRO A 68 18.55 -28.50 -11.71
C PRO A 68 20.06 -28.57 -11.99
N ALA A 69 20.87 -27.92 -11.15
CA ALA A 69 22.32 -27.97 -11.24
C ALA A 69 22.86 -29.35 -10.81
N ARG A 70 23.69 -29.98 -11.65
CA ARG A 70 24.43 -31.21 -11.31
C ARG A 70 25.40 -30.94 -10.16
N ARG A 71 25.44 -31.86 -9.18
CA ARG A 71 26.36 -31.88 -8.03
C ARG A 71 27.82 -31.93 -8.50
N HIS A 72 28.54 -30.82 -8.32
CA HIS A 72 29.95 -30.82 -7.93
C HIS A 72 30.02 -30.27 -6.51
N GLN A 73 30.52 -31.07 -5.56
CA GLN A 73 30.65 -30.71 -4.15
C GLN A 73 31.77 -29.68 -3.95
N THR A 74 31.43 -28.41 -4.03
CA THR A 74 32.11 -27.32 -3.34
C THR A 74 31.15 -26.83 -2.26
N HIS A 75 31.55 -26.92 -0.99
CA HIS A 75 30.69 -26.56 0.15
C HIS A 75 30.50 -25.03 0.23
N TYR A 76 29.58 -24.49 -0.57
CA TYR A 76 29.09 -23.13 -0.40
C TYR A 76 28.07 -23.10 0.75
N THR A 77 28.26 -22.25 1.76
CA THR A 77 27.15 -21.84 2.64
C THR A 77 26.29 -20.83 1.87
N GLN A 78 25.50 -21.32 0.93
CA GLN A 78 24.46 -20.53 0.27
C GLN A 78 23.25 -20.42 1.21
N THR A 79 22.62 -19.25 1.19
CA THR A 79 21.30 -19.07 1.79
C THR A 79 20.34 -20.05 1.16
N GLN A 80 19.65 -20.86 1.98
CA GLN A 80 18.75 -21.90 1.45
C GLN A 80 17.57 -21.28 0.68
N CYS A 81 17.11 -20.11 1.12
CA CYS A 81 16.09 -19.32 0.45
C CYS A 81 16.46 -17.82 0.43
N TYR A 82 16.25 -17.17 -0.71
CA TYR A 82 16.42 -15.73 -0.94
C TYR A 82 15.36 -15.20 -1.94
N ALA A 83 15.14 -13.88 -1.94
CA ALA A 83 14.17 -13.24 -2.83
C ALA A 83 14.58 -13.30 -4.31
N ARG A 84 13.59 -13.49 -5.19
CA ARG A 84 13.79 -13.70 -6.63
C ARG A 84 14.51 -12.50 -7.27
N ALA A 85 15.50 -12.81 -8.10
CA ALA A 85 16.19 -11.80 -8.89
C ALA A 85 15.32 -11.28 -10.04
N ILE A 86 15.43 -9.99 -10.35
CA ILE A 86 14.72 -9.35 -11.47
C ILE A 86 15.74 -8.98 -12.53
N GLU A 87 15.47 -9.37 -13.79
CA GLU A 87 16.26 -8.96 -14.94
C GLU A 87 15.72 -7.63 -15.48
N VAL A 88 16.53 -6.57 -15.41
CA VAL A 88 16.22 -5.25 -15.96
C VAL A 88 17.35 -4.83 -16.89
N ALA A 89 17.03 -4.58 -18.17
CA ALA A 89 17.96 -4.05 -19.17
C ALA A 89 19.34 -4.76 -19.23
N ASN A 90 19.36 -6.09 -19.37
CA ASN A 90 20.58 -6.94 -19.38
C ASN A 90 21.39 -6.93 -18.06
N THR A 91 20.82 -6.48 -16.95
CA THR A 91 21.39 -6.60 -15.60
C THR A 91 20.47 -7.42 -14.70
N ILE A 92 21.06 -8.39 -13.98
CA ILE A 92 20.34 -9.19 -12.99
C ILE A 92 20.50 -8.51 -11.64
N ILE A 93 19.41 -8.01 -11.08
CA ILE A 93 19.36 -7.41 -9.75
C ILE A 93 18.92 -8.51 -8.78
N PHE A 94 19.82 -8.90 -7.86
CA PHE A 94 19.53 -9.88 -6.83
C PHE A 94 18.76 -9.24 -5.67
N GLU A 95 17.84 -9.99 -5.05
CA GLU A 95 17.10 -9.55 -3.85
C GLU A 95 16.45 -8.16 -4.00
N ALA A 96 15.88 -7.88 -5.18
CA ALA A 96 15.32 -6.57 -5.56
C ALA A 96 14.26 -6.04 -4.57
N ALA A 97 13.60 -6.94 -3.84
CA ALA A 97 12.60 -6.58 -2.83
C ALA A 97 13.17 -5.82 -1.62
N ASN A 98 14.47 -5.96 -1.33
CA ASN A 98 15.12 -5.23 -0.23
C ASN A 98 15.40 -3.76 -0.59
N GLY A 99 15.46 -3.44 -1.88
CA GLY A 99 15.69 -2.07 -2.37
C GLY A 99 14.67 -1.06 -1.82
N PRO A 100 13.35 -1.28 -1.99
CA PRO A 100 12.32 -0.42 -1.42
C PRO A 100 12.40 -0.21 0.10
N ALA A 101 12.77 -1.23 0.88
CA ALA A 101 12.90 -1.11 2.33
C ALA A 101 14.05 -0.16 2.72
N HIS A 102 15.22 -0.32 2.09
CA HIS A 102 16.37 0.57 2.30
C HIS A 102 16.10 1.99 1.80
N ILE A 103 15.42 2.17 0.68
CA ILE A 103 14.99 3.49 0.19
C ILE A 103 14.06 4.17 1.19
N GLY A 104 13.07 3.44 1.72
CA GLY A 104 12.19 3.93 2.78
C GLY A 104 12.95 4.35 4.03
N ALA A 105 13.94 3.55 4.45
CA ALA A 105 14.81 3.87 5.58
C ALA A 105 15.66 5.14 5.33
N LEU A 106 16.17 5.35 4.11
CA LEU A 106 16.90 6.56 3.74
C LEU A 106 16.01 7.81 3.78
N ILE A 107 14.81 7.75 3.20
CA ILE A 107 13.85 8.86 3.23
C ILE A 107 13.54 9.24 4.67
N MET A 108 13.23 8.25 5.52
CA MET A 108 12.95 8.51 6.93
C MET A 108 14.18 9.05 7.68
N THR A 109 15.39 8.57 7.36
CA THR A 109 16.63 9.11 7.95
C THR A 109 16.84 10.59 7.59
N VAL A 110 16.59 10.97 6.33
CA VAL A 110 16.66 12.38 5.89
C VAL A 110 15.64 13.23 6.64
N ILE A 111 14.41 12.74 6.78
CA ILE A 111 13.36 13.44 7.54
C ILE A 111 13.81 13.65 9.00
N MET A 112 14.32 12.62 9.68
CA MET A 112 14.84 12.77 11.06
C MET A 112 15.98 13.77 11.13
N ILE A 113 16.94 13.73 10.21
CA ILE A 113 18.05 14.71 10.16
C ILE A 113 17.52 16.15 10.03
N ILE A 114 16.52 16.39 9.19
CA ILE A 114 15.92 17.72 9.02
C ILE A 114 15.29 18.20 10.35
N HIS A 115 14.54 17.33 11.04
CA HIS A 115 13.89 17.67 12.31
C HIS A 115 14.89 17.88 13.45
N VAL A 116 15.97 17.10 13.51
CA VAL A 116 17.03 17.30 14.50
C VAL A 116 17.75 18.63 14.23
N ARG A 117 18.00 18.97 12.96
CA ARG A 117 18.67 20.23 12.57
C ARG A 117 17.82 21.46 12.84
N SER A 118 16.49 21.36 12.83
CA SER A 118 15.61 22.49 13.13
C SER A 118 15.59 22.89 14.61
N LYS A 119 16.09 22.04 15.52
CA LYS A 119 16.26 22.42 16.93
C LYS A 119 17.62 23.08 17.11
N PHE A 120 17.70 24.37 17.45
CA PHE A 120 18.98 25.09 17.45
C PHE A 120 19.85 24.91 18.70
N THR A 121 19.20 24.54 19.79
CA THR A 121 19.71 24.64 21.15
C THR A 121 19.53 23.34 21.94
N ALA A 122 18.95 22.31 21.33
CA ALA A 122 18.74 21.01 21.94
C ALA A 122 20.06 20.33 22.34
N VAL A 123 20.08 19.82 23.58
CA VAL A 123 21.20 19.09 24.17
C VAL A 123 21.58 17.87 23.32
N GLY A 124 22.88 17.70 23.06
CA GLY A 124 23.44 16.55 22.34
C GLY A 124 23.05 16.47 20.85
N ARG A 125 22.56 17.58 20.27
CA ARG A 125 22.11 17.61 18.87
C ARG A 125 23.20 17.24 17.87
N LYS A 126 24.44 17.73 18.05
CA LYS A 126 25.52 17.49 17.06
C LYS A 126 25.97 16.01 17.10
N GLU A 127 25.90 15.42 18.29
CA GLU A 127 26.24 14.05 18.60
C GLU A 127 25.22 13.09 17.99
N ILE A 128 23.91 13.34 18.19
CA ILE A 128 22.87 12.49 17.61
C ILE A 128 22.77 12.65 16.09
N LEU A 129 23.05 13.84 15.54
CA LEU A 129 23.20 14.02 14.09
C LEU A 129 24.31 13.14 13.51
N THR A 130 25.41 13.01 14.24
CA THR A 130 26.52 12.15 13.81
C THR A 130 26.09 10.68 13.78
N PHE A 131 25.25 10.23 14.71
CA PHE A 131 24.62 8.91 14.65
C PHE A 131 23.75 8.73 13.40
N PHE A 132 22.87 9.68 13.08
CA PHE A 132 22.03 9.58 11.87
C PHE A 132 22.84 9.64 10.57
N TYR A 133 23.98 10.33 10.54
CA TYR A 133 24.88 10.30 9.39
C TYR A 133 25.54 8.92 9.20
N PHE A 134 26.02 8.28 10.27
CA PHE A 134 26.54 6.92 10.19
C PHE A 134 25.45 5.90 9.80
N TYR A 135 24.25 6.01 10.36
CA TYR A 135 23.11 5.17 9.98
C TYR A 135 22.70 5.38 8.51
N GLY A 136 22.67 6.63 8.04
CA GLY A 136 22.42 6.94 6.63
C GLY A 136 23.46 6.32 5.70
N LEU A 137 24.75 6.45 6.04
CA LEU A 137 25.83 5.83 5.27
C LEU A 137 25.76 4.30 5.29
N LEU A 138 25.47 3.70 6.46
CA LEU A 138 25.23 2.26 6.60
C LEU A 138 24.07 1.80 5.70
N THR A 139 22.98 2.57 5.65
CA THR A 139 21.80 2.23 4.84
C THR A 139 22.10 2.35 3.34
N ILE A 140 22.88 3.35 2.92
CA ILE A 140 23.37 3.45 1.53
C ILE A 140 24.22 2.24 1.16
N CYS A 141 25.19 1.86 2.01
CA CYS A 141 26.03 0.69 1.76
C CYS A 141 25.24 -0.62 1.78
N SER A 142 24.27 -0.76 2.69
CA SER A 142 23.39 -1.92 2.77
C SER A 142 22.48 -2.01 1.55
N LEU A 143 21.97 -0.90 1.02
CA LEU A 143 21.24 -0.89 -0.25
C LEU A 143 22.06 -1.48 -1.40
N VAL A 144 23.35 -1.12 -1.50
CA VAL A 144 24.26 -1.61 -2.56
C VAL A 144 24.54 -3.11 -2.40
N VAL A 145 24.77 -3.57 -1.17
CA VAL A 145 25.09 -4.98 -0.89
C VAL A 145 23.85 -5.87 -1.00
N ASP A 146 22.75 -5.46 -0.37
CA ASP A 146 21.53 -6.26 -0.21
C ASP A 146 20.63 -6.21 -1.46
N SER A 147 20.71 -5.15 -2.27
CA SER A 147 20.00 -5.10 -3.59
C SER A 147 20.84 -5.69 -4.71
N GLY A 148 21.92 -6.42 -4.40
CA GLY A 148 22.65 -7.19 -5.40
C GLY A 148 23.43 -6.38 -6.44
N VAL A 149 23.69 -5.08 -6.21
CA VAL A 149 24.51 -4.24 -7.11
C VAL A 149 25.94 -4.77 -7.19
N ALA A 150 26.47 -5.24 -6.06
CA ALA A 150 27.66 -6.08 -6.02
C ALA A 150 27.24 -7.55 -5.95
N PRO A 151 27.22 -8.30 -7.07
CA PRO A 151 26.72 -9.67 -7.06
C PRO A 151 27.62 -10.55 -6.22
N PRO A 152 27.07 -11.46 -5.41
CA PRO A 152 27.92 -12.25 -4.54
C PRO A 152 28.73 -13.29 -5.32
N GLY A 153 30.00 -13.41 -4.97
CA GLY A 153 30.99 -14.14 -5.77
C GLY A 153 31.80 -13.23 -6.72
N SER A 154 31.43 -11.95 -6.86
CA SER A 154 32.27 -10.96 -7.53
C SER A 154 33.48 -10.55 -6.66
N GLY A 155 34.60 -10.22 -7.30
CA GLY A 155 35.80 -9.74 -6.61
C GLY A 155 35.59 -8.53 -5.68
N PRO A 156 34.74 -7.54 -6.03
CA PRO A 156 34.42 -6.40 -5.17
C PRO A 156 33.53 -6.70 -3.96
N TYR A 157 32.70 -7.75 -4.02
CA TYR A 157 31.72 -8.09 -2.97
C TYR A 157 32.29 -8.10 -1.53
N PRO A 158 33.40 -8.80 -1.21
CA PRO A 158 33.94 -8.81 0.16
C PRO A 158 34.38 -7.44 0.66
N TYR A 159 34.77 -6.51 -0.22
CA TYR A 159 35.14 -5.15 0.19
C TYR A 159 33.89 -4.34 0.58
N PHE A 160 32.82 -4.41 -0.21
CA PHE A 160 31.56 -3.74 0.13
C PHE A 160 30.94 -4.27 1.42
N VAL A 161 30.98 -5.59 1.60
CA VAL A 161 30.55 -6.23 2.85
C VAL A 161 31.42 -5.79 4.03
N ALA A 162 32.74 -5.72 3.87
CA ALA A 162 33.62 -5.25 4.95
C ALA A 162 33.32 -3.79 5.35
N VAL A 163 33.01 -2.93 4.38
CA VAL A 163 32.56 -1.55 4.64
C VAL A 163 31.23 -1.55 5.40
N GLN A 164 30.26 -2.36 5.00
CA GLN A 164 28.97 -2.48 5.67
C GLN A 164 29.14 -2.90 7.14
N LEU A 165 29.93 -3.97 7.42
CA LEU A 165 30.19 -4.43 8.79
C LEU A 165 30.98 -3.41 9.63
N GLY A 166 31.88 -2.66 8.98
CA GLY A 166 32.54 -1.50 9.57
C GLY A 166 31.54 -0.45 10.05
N LEU A 167 30.58 -0.08 9.18
CA LEU A 167 29.57 0.93 9.46
C LEU A 167 28.57 0.47 10.52
N VAL A 168 28.23 -0.82 10.59
CA VAL A 168 27.42 -1.39 11.69
C VAL A 168 28.07 -1.11 13.04
N SER A 169 29.34 -1.49 13.18
CA SER A 169 30.07 -1.34 14.44
C SER A 169 30.29 0.14 14.81
N SER A 170 30.54 0.98 13.79
CA SER A 170 30.63 2.44 13.93
C SER A 170 29.32 3.07 14.42
N THR A 171 28.18 2.61 13.89
CA THR A 171 26.86 3.08 14.29
C THR A 171 26.54 2.68 15.73
N CYS A 172 26.91 1.47 16.14
CA CYS A 172 26.67 0.96 17.50
C CYS A 172 27.49 1.71 18.57
N ILE A 173 28.79 1.92 18.33
CA ILE A 173 29.62 2.70 19.27
C ILE A 173 29.20 4.18 19.30
N CYS A 174 28.81 4.75 18.16
CA CYS A 174 28.29 6.11 18.09
C CYS A 174 27.01 6.26 18.94
N LEU A 175 26.12 5.27 18.89
CA LEU A 175 24.92 5.24 19.72
C LEU A 175 25.27 5.13 21.21
N MET A 176 26.21 4.25 21.58
CA MET A 176 26.69 4.13 22.95
C MET A 176 27.24 5.45 23.50
N ILE A 177 28.10 6.15 22.74
CA ILE A 177 28.67 7.44 23.15
C ILE A 177 27.57 8.50 23.33
N ASN A 178 26.59 8.53 22.42
CA ASN A 178 25.39 9.36 22.58
C ASN A 178 24.64 9.07 23.90
N GLY A 179 24.70 7.82 24.38
CA GLY A 179 24.14 7.43 25.68
C GLY A 179 24.70 8.19 26.88
N PHE A 180 25.97 8.57 26.82
CA PHE A 180 26.64 9.29 27.90
C PHE A 180 26.36 10.80 27.90
N VAL A 181 25.96 11.35 26.74
CA VAL A 181 25.70 12.79 26.58
C VAL A 181 24.57 13.27 27.49
N GLY A 182 23.55 12.44 27.71
CA GLY A 182 22.42 12.78 28.59
C GLY A 182 22.78 12.95 30.07
N PHE A 183 23.94 12.42 30.50
CA PHE A 183 24.45 12.59 31.87
C PHE A 183 25.32 13.83 32.05
N GLN A 184 25.55 14.62 30.99
CA GLN A 184 26.39 15.82 31.00
C GLN A 184 27.79 15.59 31.61
N LEU A 185 28.36 14.38 31.44
CA LEU A 185 29.72 14.04 31.90
C LEU A 185 30.80 14.91 31.23
N TYR A 186 30.48 15.44 30.06
CA TYR A 186 31.24 16.45 29.33
C TYR A 186 30.25 17.38 28.63
N GLU A 187 30.64 18.64 28.42
CA GLU A 187 29.78 19.64 27.76
C GLU A 187 29.42 19.20 26.33
N ASP A 188 28.12 19.13 26.06
CA ASP A 188 27.58 18.73 24.77
C ASP A 188 27.75 19.84 23.71
N GLY A 189 27.82 19.46 22.45
CA GLY A 189 28.00 20.40 21.34
C GLY A 189 29.39 21.03 21.24
N THR A 190 30.28 20.79 22.22
CA THR A 190 31.71 21.17 22.18
C THR A 190 32.45 20.45 21.06
N THR A 191 33.53 21.06 20.58
CA THR A 191 34.40 20.43 19.57
C THR A 191 35.00 19.13 20.10
N LEU A 192 35.34 19.09 21.40
CA LEU A 192 35.88 17.90 22.05
C LEU A 192 34.88 16.75 22.04
N SER A 193 33.64 16.97 22.50
CA SER A 193 32.57 15.95 22.51
C SER A 193 32.36 15.34 21.12
N VAL A 194 32.18 16.19 20.12
CA VAL A 194 31.87 15.75 18.74
C VAL A 194 33.06 15.05 18.09
N TRP A 195 34.29 15.51 18.31
CA TRP A 195 35.48 14.86 17.75
C TRP A 195 35.82 13.55 18.46
N LEU A 196 35.63 13.46 19.78
CA LEU A 196 35.75 12.20 20.52
C LEU A 196 34.82 11.14 19.91
N LEU A 197 33.54 11.48 19.75
CA LEU A 197 32.54 10.59 19.15
C LEU A 197 32.94 10.17 17.72
N ARG A 198 33.40 11.11 16.88
CA ARG A 198 33.82 10.82 15.50
C ARG A 198 35.07 9.94 15.43
N VAL A 199 36.06 10.21 16.27
CA VAL A 199 37.32 9.44 16.31
C VAL A 199 37.05 8.02 16.80
N CYS A 200 36.28 7.85 17.89
CA CYS A 200 35.91 6.52 18.38
C CYS A 200 35.10 5.73 17.34
N SER A 201 34.12 6.38 16.69
CA SER A 201 33.29 5.75 15.66
C SER A 201 34.10 5.36 14.42
N THR A 202 35.03 6.22 13.99
CA THR A 202 35.92 5.94 12.85
C THR A 202 36.94 4.86 13.19
N THR A 203 37.46 4.85 14.41
CA THR A 203 38.38 3.80 14.88
C THR A 203 37.69 2.44 14.88
N MET A 204 36.47 2.36 15.41
CA MET A 204 35.70 1.13 15.42
C MET A 204 35.33 0.66 14.00
N PHE A 205 35.05 1.61 13.09
CA PHE A 205 34.89 1.34 11.67
C PHE A 205 36.15 0.67 11.09
N LEU A 206 37.34 1.26 11.31
CA LEU A 206 38.60 0.76 10.78
C LEU A 206 38.96 -0.63 11.34
N ILE A 207 38.76 -0.85 12.64
CA ILE A 207 39.00 -2.15 13.28
C ILE A 207 38.09 -3.22 12.66
N SER A 208 36.80 -2.93 12.58
CA SER A 208 35.80 -3.89 12.07
C SER A 208 35.97 -4.14 10.57
N PHE A 209 36.29 -3.10 9.80
CA PHE A 209 36.62 -3.19 8.38
C PHE A 209 37.87 -4.07 8.16
N ALA A 210 38.95 -3.82 8.91
CA ALA A 210 40.18 -4.60 8.80
C ALA A 210 39.95 -6.06 9.18
N VAL A 211 39.31 -6.34 10.33
CA VAL A 211 39.02 -7.71 10.77
C VAL A 211 38.12 -8.44 9.77
N SER A 212 37.10 -7.76 9.23
CA SER A 212 36.24 -8.32 8.18
C SER A 212 37.03 -8.66 6.92
N LEU A 213 37.84 -7.72 6.43
CA LEU A 213 38.61 -7.91 5.20
C LEU A 213 39.68 -8.99 5.33
N LEU A 214 40.41 -9.01 6.46
CA LEU A 214 41.42 -10.03 6.76
C LEU A 214 40.77 -11.42 6.84
N THR A 215 39.60 -11.53 7.47
CA THR A 215 38.83 -12.78 7.55
C THR A 215 38.35 -13.24 6.17
N PHE A 216 37.85 -12.32 5.32
CA PHE A 216 37.38 -12.66 3.98
C PHE A 216 38.51 -13.06 3.03
N LYS A 217 39.70 -12.44 3.16
CA LYS A 217 40.84 -12.69 2.28
C LYS A 217 41.78 -13.79 2.77
N GLY A 218 41.59 -14.31 3.98
CA GLY A 218 42.48 -15.33 4.53
C GLY A 218 43.85 -14.77 4.93
N TRP A 219 43.92 -13.51 5.34
CA TRP A 219 45.17 -12.80 5.64
C TRP A 219 45.45 -12.76 7.16
N ALA A 220 46.73 -12.68 7.53
CA ALA A 220 47.18 -12.52 8.91
C ALA A 220 46.68 -13.60 9.91
N GLY A 221 46.53 -14.85 9.46
CA GLY A 221 46.07 -15.97 10.29
C GLY A 221 44.55 -15.99 10.56
N LEU A 222 43.82 -14.97 10.10
CA LEU A 222 42.37 -14.96 10.02
C LEU A 222 41.95 -15.56 8.68
N GLY A 223 40.88 -16.35 8.69
CA GLY A 223 40.37 -16.89 7.44
C GLY A 223 38.92 -17.34 7.56
N PRO A 224 38.26 -17.65 6.44
CA PRO A 224 36.85 -18.01 6.42
C PRO A 224 36.48 -19.22 7.29
N GLY A 225 37.45 -20.10 7.57
CA GLY A 225 37.27 -21.27 8.44
C GLY A 225 37.34 -20.97 9.94
N ASN A 226 37.80 -19.79 10.35
CA ASN A 226 37.85 -19.34 11.74
C ASN A 226 37.30 -17.92 11.83
N THR A 227 35.98 -17.82 11.97
CA THR A 227 35.24 -16.55 12.02
C THR A 227 35.09 -15.98 13.43
N VAL A 228 35.77 -16.53 14.43
CA VAL A 228 35.64 -16.11 15.83
C VAL A 228 35.99 -14.62 16.00
N GLY A 229 37.08 -14.16 15.38
CA GLY A 229 37.49 -12.75 15.42
C GLY A 229 36.43 -11.81 14.83
N LEU A 230 35.84 -12.20 13.69
CA LEU A 230 34.76 -11.46 13.04
C LEU A 230 33.51 -11.40 13.93
N PHE A 231 33.13 -12.53 14.51
CA PHE A 231 31.97 -12.63 15.39
C PHE A 231 32.12 -11.75 16.63
N VAL A 232 33.26 -11.80 17.31
CA VAL A 232 33.52 -10.99 18.51
C VAL A 232 33.47 -9.50 18.19
N VAL A 233 34.22 -9.07 17.17
CA VAL A 233 34.36 -7.64 16.86
C VAL A 233 33.07 -7.02 16.34
N VAL A 234 32.34 -7.73 15.48
CA VAL A 234 31.13 -7.17 14.84
C VAL A 234 29.88 -7.40 15.67
N TYR A 235 29.69 -8.58 16.27
CA TYR A 235 28.45 -8.91 16.97
C TYR A 235 28.55 -8.69 18.48
N VAL A 236 29.57 -9.23 19.14
CA VAL A 236 29.68 -9.16 20.60
C VAL A 236 29.89 -7.72 21.05
N PHE A 237 30.83 -6.99 20.45
CA PHE A 237 31.04 -5.59 20.79
C PHE A 237 29.83 -4.71 20.45
N SER A 238 29.21 -4.87 19.29
CA SER A 238 27.99 -4.13 18.95
C SER A 238 26.86 -4.39 19.92
N ALA A 239 26.66 -5.65 20.36
CA ALA A 239 25.67 -6.00 21.36
C ALA A 239 25.97 -5.34 22.72
N ILE A 240 27.24 -5.32 23.15
CA ILE A 240 27.66 -4.62 24.36
C ILE A 240 27.40 -3.12 24.24
N PHE A 241 27.74 -2.49 23.12
CA PHE A 241 27.51 -1.05 22.90
C PHE A 241 26.02 -0.68 22.98
N ILE A 242 25.16 -1.49 22.36
CA ILE A 242 23.70 -1.30 22.42
C ILE A 242 23.19 -1.54 23.84
N ALA A 243 23.66 -2.58 24.52
CA ALA A 243 23.26 -2.87 25.90
C ALA A 243 23.65 -1.73 26.85
N VAL A 244 24.88 -1.22 26.75
CA VAL A 244 25.34 -0.06 27.52
C VAL A 244 24.47 1.15 27.23
N TYR A 245 24.17 1.45 25.96
CA TYR A 245 23.25 2.54 25.60
C TYR A 245 21.89 2.37 26.29
N VAL A 246 21.26 1.20 26.18
CA VAL A 246 19.93 0.94 26.76
C VAL A 246 19.96 1.11 28.28
N VAL A 247 20.96 0.55 28.96
CA VAL A 247 21.12 0.70 30.42
C VAL A 247 21.29 2.17 30.78
N MET A 248 22.16 2.90 30.08
CA MET A 248 22.36 4.34 30.30
C MET A 248 21.06 5.14 30.13
N GLN A 249 20.26 4.87 29.09
CA GLN A 249 19.00 5.59 28.90
C GLN A 249 17.93 5.25 29.94
N ILE A 250 17.88 4.00 30.40
CA ILE A 250 16.99 3.60 31.50
C ILE A 250 17.42 4.30 32.79
N LEU A 251 18.72 4.33 33.10
CA LEU A 251 19.24 5.02 34.29
C LEU A 251 18.96 6.52 34.24
N LEU A 252 19.16 7.17 33.08
CA LEU A 252 18.84 8.59 32.88
C LEU A 252 17.35 8.85 33.10
N THR A 253 16.49 8.02 32.51
CA THR A 253 15.04 8.20 32.59
C THR A 253 14.51 7.91 34.00
N LEU A 254 15.08 6.92 34.68
CA LEU A 254 14.68 6.55 36.05
C LEU A 254 15.22 7.50 37.11
N GLY A 255 16.46 7.96 36.95
CA GLY A 255 17.16 8.81 37.92
C GLY A 255 16.89 10.30 37.79
N THR A 256 16.71 10.81 36.56
CA THR A 256 16.69 12.25 36.29
C THR A 256 15.31 12.77 35.85
N LEU A 257 14.60 12.04 35.00
CA LEU A 257 13.33 12.50 34.41
C LEU A 257 12.13 12.18 35.31
N GLN A 258 11.23 13.17 35.49
CA GLN A 258 9.95 12.98 36.20
C GLN A 258 8.95 12.20 35.34
N GLU A 259 8.92 12.50 34.04
CA GLU A 259 8.07 11.82 33.05
C GLU A 259 8.67 10.48 32.63
N ARG A 260 7.91 9.39 32.82
CA ARG A 260 8.37 8.02 32.51
C ARG A 260 8.01 7.57 31.10
N TRP A 261 7.29 8.38 30.35
CA TRP A 261 6.87 8.09 28.97
C TRP A 261 8.02 7.66 28.04
N PRO A 262 9.24 8.27 28.11
CA PRO A 262 10.37 7.85 27.27
C PRO A 262 10.80 6.39 27.43
N LEU A 263 10.49 5.73 28.56
CA LEU A 263 10.76 4.29 28.74
C LEU A 263 10.04 3.41 27.73
N TRP A 264 8.85 3.83 27.25
CA TRP A 264 8.14 3.12 26.20
C TRP A 264 8.87 3.18 24.86
N HIS A 265 9.50 4.32 24.53
CA HIS A 265 10.32 4.43 23.33
C HIS A 265 11.52 3.48 23.37
N ILE A 266 12.22 3.40 24.51
CA ILE A 266 13.32 2.44 24.70
C ILE A 266 12.81 1.01 24.54
N THR A 267 11.70 0.66 25.21
CA THR A 267 11.12 -0.69 25.18
C THR A 267 10.71 -1.10 23.77
N PHE A 268 9.99 -0.24 23.05
CA PHE A 268 9.59 -0.52 21.66
C PHE A 268 10.79 -0.61 20.72
N GLY A 269 11.84 0.19 20.94
CA GLY A 269 13.08 0.12 20.16
C GLY A 269 13.81 -1.21 20.35
N VAL A 270 13.97 -1.66 21.59
CA VAL A 270 14.59 -2.96 21.91
C VAL A 270 13.77 -4.13 21.36
N LEU A 271 12.45 -4.11 21.53
CA LEU A 271 11.56 -5.13 20.98
C LEU A 271 11.66 -5.20 19.46
N ALA A 272 11.63 -4.06 18.77
CA ALA A 272 11.78 -4.01 17.32
C ALA A 272 13.11 -4.60 16.87
N LEU A 273 14.22 -4.26 17.54
CA LEU A 273 15.54 -4.80 17.23
C LEU A 273 15.60 -6.32 17.44
N VAL A 274 15.13 -6.83 18.59
CA VAL A 274 15.15 -8.26 18.92
C VAL A 274 14.28 -9.06 17.96
N ILE A 275 13.05 -8.61 17.72
CA ILE A 275 12.15 -9.25 16.75
C ILE A 275 12.79 -9.23 15.35
N GLY A 276 13.46 -8.13 14.97
CA GLY A 276 14.19 -8.04 13.71
C GLY A 276 15.28 -9.10 13.56
N GLN A 277 16.10 -9.30 14.60
CA GLN A 277 17.15 -10.34 14.57
C GLN A 277 16.55 -11.75 14.54
N VAL A 278 15.49 -12.01 15.31
CA VAL A 278 14.81 -13.31 15.33
C VAL A 278 14.20 -13.62 13.96
N VAL A 279 13.55 -12.64 13.32
CA VAL A 279 13.01 -12.79 11.97
C VAL A 279 14.12 -13.09 10.96
N LEU A 280 15.25 -12.39 11.05
CA LEU A 280 16.38 -12.56 10.13
C LEU A 280 17.07 -13.92 10.26
N TYR A 281 17.34 -14.38 11.48
CA TYR A 281 18.16 -15.57 11.71
C TYR A 281 17.36 -16.85 11.91
N VAL A 282 16.13 -16.78 12.43
CA VAL A 282 15.30 -17.97 12.73
C VAL A 282 14.25 -18.19 11.64
N PHE A 283 13.50 -17.15 11.25
CA PHE A 283 12.31 -17.31 10.40
C PHE A 283 12.52 -16.98 8.92
N SER A 284 13.69 -16.49 8.53
CA SER A 284 13.94 -16.01 7.16
C SER A 284 13.63 -17.06 6.08
N ASP A 285 14.04 -18.33 6.27
CA ASP A 285 13.73 -19.41 5.32
C ASP A 285 12.25 -19.80 5.31
N THR A 286 11.58 -19.72 6.47
CA THR A 286 10.14 -20.00 6.57
C THR A 286 9.33 -18.93 5.83
N ILE A 287 9.70 -17.66 6.02
CA ILE A 287 9.07 -16.52 5.35
C ILE A 287 9.30 -16.62 3.84
N CYS A 288 10.55 -16.81 3.43
CA CYS A 288 10.92 -16.84 2.02
C CYS A 288 10.21 -17.95 1.24
N ASN A 289 10.09 -19.16 1.81
CA ASN A 289 9.32 -20.24 1.20
C ASN A 289 7.80 -19.97 1.25
N GLY A 290 7.30 -19.41 2.35
CA GLY A 290 5.88 -19.09 2.52
C GLY A 290 5.34 -17.99 1.60
N VAL A 291 6.22 -17.11 1.11
CA VAL A 291 5.87 -16.07 0.13
C VAL A 291 6.44 -16.34 -1.27
N GLU A 292 6.71 -17.60 -1.63
CA GLU A 292 7.16 -18.00 -2.97
C GLU A 292 8.39 -17.24 -3.50
N HIS A 293 9.38 -16.98 -2.63
CA HIS A 293 10.58 -16.21 -2.94
C HIS A 293 10.33 -14.73 -3.32
N TYR A 294 9.20 -14.12 -2.95
CA TYR A 294 8.98 -12.68 -3.18
C TYR A 294 9.68 -11.78 -2.14
N LEU A 295 9.69 -12.19 -0.87
CA LEU A 295 10.35 -11.49 0.25
C LEU A 295 11.15 -12.50 1.08
N ASP A 296 12.13 -12.03 1.84
CA ASP A 296 12.87 -12.82 2.82
C ASP A 296 12.93 -12.11 4.18
N GLY A 297 13.59 -12.72 5.16
CA GLY A 297 13.75 -12.11 6.49
C GLY A 297 14.55 -10.81 6.49
N LEU A 298 15.38 -10.55 5.46
CA LEU A 298 16.19 -9.34 5.38
C LEU A 298 15.33 -8.10 5.11
N PHE A 299 14.28 -8.23 4.31
CA PHE A 299 13.28 -7.19 4.10
C PHE A 299 12.64 -6.74 5.43
N PHE A 300 12.12 -7.69 6.21
CA PHE A 300 11.45 -7.39 7.48
C PHE A 300 12.42 -6.90 8.56
N ALA A 301 13.63 -7.47 8.61
CA ALA A 301 14.66 -7.02 9.53
C ALA A 301 15.09 -5.57 9.24
N THR A 302 15.15 -5.17 7.97
CA THR A 302 15.46 -3.78 7.58
C THR A 302 14.39 -2.81 8.08
N LEU A 303 13.10 -3.15 7.94
CA LEU A 303 12.00 -2.33 8.45
C LEU A 303 11.97 -2.25 9.98
N LEU A 304 12.25 -3.36 10.66
CA LEU A 304 12.30 -3.40 12.13
C LEU A 304 13.53 -2.66 12.70
N ASN A 305 14.67 -2.71 12.01
CA ASN A 305 15.83 -1.89 12.34
C ASN A 305 15.53 -0.40 12.16
N LEU A 306 14.84 -0.02 11.08
CA LEU A 306 14.37 1.36 10.90
C LEU A 306 13.46 1.80 12.06
N LEU A 307 12.51 0.95 12.46
CA LEU A 307 11.62 1.23 13.59
C LEU A 307 12.41 1.43 14.89
N ALA A 308 13.43 0.61 15.15
CA ALA A 308 14.30 0.77 16.31
C ALA A 308 15.04 2.13 16.29
N VAL A 309 15.57 2.55 15.14
CA VAL A 309 16.21 3.86 14.96
C VAL A 309 15.22 5.02 15.10
N MET A 310 13.98 4.85 14.62
CA MET A 310 12.92 5.83 14.84
C MET A 310 12.59 5.99 16.33
N MET A 311 12.65 4.91 17.10
CA MET A 311 12.46 4.99 18.56
C MET A 311 13.63 5.69 19.25
N VAL A 312 14.86 5.52 18.78
CA VAL A 312 16.03 6.32 19.24
C VAL A 312 15.80 7.80 18.98
N TYR A 313 15.33 8.17 17.78
CA TYR A 313 14.95 9.56 17.47
C TYR A 313 13.85 10.07 18.41
N LYS A 314 12.78 9.29 18.58
CA LYS A 314 11.64 9.69 19.43
C LYS A 314 12.02 9.83 20.89
N PHE A 315 12.91 8.97 21.38
CA PHE A 315 13.47 9.09 22.72
C PHE A 315 14.26 10.39 22.86
N TRP A 316 15.19 10.69 21.94
CA TRP A 316 15.95 11.94 21.96
C TRP A 316 15.03 13.17 21.88
N ASP A 317 14.06 13.16 20.96
CA ASP A 317 13.08 14.23 20.78
C ASP A 317 12.25 14.51 22.05
N ALA A 318 11.92 13.45 22.80
CA ALA A 318 11.14 13.54 24.04
C ALA A 318 11.93 14.14 25.21
N ILE A 319 13.25 13.96 25.27
CA ILE A 319 14.09 14.43 26.39
C ILE A 319 14.70 15.83 26.16
N THR A 320 14.57 16.41 24.96
CA THR A 320 15.17 17.71 24.60
C THR A 320 14.12 18.79 24.24
N GLN A 321 13.05 18.94 25.02
CA GLN A 321 11.89 19.78 24.65
C GLN A 321 12.00 21.29 25.02
N GLU A 322 13.04 21.75 25.71
CA GLU A 322 13.00 23.06 26.39
C GLU A 322 13.71 24.24 25.68
N ASP A 323 14.53 24.05 24.65
CA ASP A 323 15.51 25.11 24.34
C ASP A 323 15.19 26.13 23.23
N LEU A 324 13.99 26.14 22.61
CA LEU A 324 13.74 27.04 21.45
C LEU A 324 13.59 28.55 21.81
N GLU A 325 13.76 28.96 23.06
CA GLU A 325 13.54 30.35 23.53
C GLU A 325 14.68 31.35 23.22
N PHE A 326 15.92 30.90 22.93
CA PHE A 326 17.10 31.79 22.90
C PHE A 326 17.85 31.94 21.57
N SER A 327 17.28 31.55 20.44
CA SER A 327 17.97 31.71 19.13
C SER A 327 17.68 33.06 18.46
N VAL A 328 18.28 34.15 18.97
CA VAL A 328 18.31 35.45 18.27
C VAL A 328 19.25 35.35 17.04
N GLY A 329 18.71 35.60 15.84
CA GLY A 329 19.29 35.16 14.57
C GLY A 329 20.37 36.03 13.90
N GLN A 330 20.79 35.58 12.72
CA GLN A 330 21.33 36.46 11.67
C GLN A 330 21.32 35.78 10.27
N LYS A 331 20.21 35.95 9.53
CA LYS A 331 20.21 36.56 8.19
C LYS A 331 18.78 36.84 7.76
N GLN A 332 18.39 38.12 7.88
CA GLN A 332 17.18 38.70 7.33
C GLN A 332 17.08 38.47 5.81
N ASN A 333 15.87 38.19 5.32
CA ASN A 333 15.16 39.15 4.48
C ASN A 333 13.65 38.83 4.36
N ASN A 334 12.87 39.79 4.83
CA ASN A 334 11.61 40.29 4.30
C ASN A 334 10.42 39.34 4.17
N TRP A 335 9.76 39.07 5.29
CA TRP A 335 8.48 39.71 5.64
C TRP A 335 8.20 39.51 7.13
N GLU A 336 8.12 40.61 7.86
CA GLU A 336 7.63 40.76 9.24
C GLU A 336 6.19 40.18 9.35
N VAL A 337 5.70 39.48 10.37
CA VAL A 337 6.04 39.23 11.77
C VAL A 337 5.43 37.86 12.10
N LYS A 338 6.14 36.96 12.80
CA LYS A 338 5.53 35.96 13.71
C LYS A 338 6.60 35.24 14.53
N GLU A 339 7.19 35.93 15.50
CA GLU A 339 7.83 35.27 16.65
C GLU A 339 7.94 36.23 17.83
N LEU A 340 6.79 36.49 18.43
CA LEU A 340 6.60 36.65 19.88
C LEU A 340 5.17 36.21 20.10
N LEU A 341 4.95 35.00 20.57
CA LEU A 341 3.62 34.59 20.94
C LEU A 341 3.63 33.90 22.32
N PRO A 342 2.95 34.49 23.34
CA PRO A 342 2.94 34.03 24.72
C PRO A 342 2.22 32.68 24.86
N GLU A 343 2.07 32.15 26.09
CA GLU A 343 1.34 30.91 26.46
C GLU A 343 0.00 30.67 25.70
N GLU A 344 -0.58 31.73 25.13
CA GLU A 344 -1.72 31.78 24.24
C GLU A 344 -1.51 31.07 22.88
N ASP A 345 -0.30 30.99 22.30
CA ASP A 345 -0.07 30.34 21.00
C ASP A 345 0.47 28.92 21.03
N ARG A 346 1.01 28.44 22.15
CA ARG A 346 1.07 26.99 22.40
C ARG A 346 -0.36 26.44 22.57
N ARG A 347 -1.28 27.26 23.10
CA ARG A 347 -2.72 27.02 22.97
C ARG A 347 -3.18 27.19 21.53
N THR A 348 -2.78 28.20 20.74
CA THR A 348 -3.21 28.39 19.34
C THR A 348 -2.68 27.33 18.37
N MET A 349 -1.50 26.75 18.54
CA MET A 349 -0.96 25.68 17.69
C MET A 349 -1.60 24.33 18.02
N ASN A 350 -1.86 24.07 19.30
CA ASN A 350 -2.82 23.03 19.69
C ASN A 350 -4.23 23.36 19.17
N TRP A 351 -4.66 24.62 19.18
CA TRP A 351 -5.95 25.09 18.66
C TRP A 351 -6.04 24.91 17.15
N LEU A 352 -4.96 25.09 16.39
CA LEU A 352 -4.86 24.85 14.94
C LEU A 352 -4.98 23.35 14.63
N LEU A 353 -4.39 22.48 15.44
CA LEU A 353 -4.58 21.02 15.35
C LEU A 353 -5.99 20.60 15.80
N TRP A 354 -6.59 21.26 16.79
CA TRP A 354 -7.99 21.10 17.20
C TRP A 354 -8.98 21.74 16.19
N GLN A 355 -8.53 22.73 15.43
CA GLN A 355 -9.26 23.35 14.34
C GLN A 355 -9.19 22.50 13.10
N LEU A 356 -8.22 21.60 12.91
CA LEU A 356 -8.14 20.74 11.74
C LEU A 356 -9.42 19.90 11.55
N PRO A 357 -9.96 19.22 12.59
CA PRO A 357 -11.29 18.62 12.53
C PRO A 357 -12.42 19.61 12.26
N ILE A 358 -12.37 20.81 12.84
CA ILE A 358 -13.36 21.87 12.61
C ILE A 358 -13.28 22.38 11.17
N PHE A 359 -12.09 22.53 10.61
CA PHE A 359 -11.80 22.99 9.27
C PHE A 359 -12.22 21.93 8.26
N ILE A 360 -11.90 20.66 8.51
CA ILE A 360 -12.42 19.52 7.73
C ILE A 360 -13.94 19.50 7.79
N LEU A 361 -14.55 19.72 8.95
CA LEU A 361 -16.00 19.80 9.11
C LEU A 361 -16.58 21.00 8.35
N VAL A 362 -16.00 22.19 8.46
CA VAL A 362 -16.43 23.42 7.77
C VAL A 362 -16.31 23.25 6.27
N ILE A 363 -15.19 22.72 5.78
CA ILE A 363 -14.99 22.40 4.38
C ILE A 363 -15.98 21.34 3.90
N TRP A 364 -16.23 20.31 4.70
CA TRP A 364 -17.21 19.29 4.37
C TRP A 364 -18.61 19.88 4.29
N LEU A 365 -19.02 20.71 5.26
CA LEU A 365 -20.29 21.42 5.24
C LEU A 365 -20.38 22.40 4.07
N PHE A 366 -19.29 23.10 3.76
CA PHE A 366 -19.22 24.00 2.60
C PHE A 366 -19.35 23.24 1.29
N THR A 367 -18.62 22.13 1.11
CA THR A 367 -18.74 21.28 -0.09
C THR A 367 -20.09 20.59 -0.19
N ALA A 368 -20.69 20.20 0.94
CA ALA A 368 -22.06 19.73 1.00
C ALA A 368 -23.03 20.81 0.52
N TYR A 369 -22.93 22.04 1.05
CA TYR A 369 -23.72 23.19 0.62
C TYR A 369 -23.51 23.50 -0.87
N MET A 370 -22.26 23.56 -1.34
CA MET A 370 -21.91 23.79 -2.74
C MET A 370 -22.50 22.71 -3.66
N SER A 371 -22.61 21.47 -3.21
CA SER A 371 -23.25 20.40 -3.99
C SER A 371 -24.72 20.71 -4.33
N HIS A 372 -25.42 21.53 -3.51
CA HIS A 372 -26.79 21.96 -3.82
C HIS A 372 -26.90 22.90 -5.03
N THR A 373 -25.80 23.54 -5.44
CA THR A 373 -25.77 24.38 -6.64
C THR A 373 -25.70 23.55 -7.92
N PHE A 374 -25.38 22.26 -7.82
CA PHE A 374 -25.37 21.37 -8.96
C PHE A 374 -26.80 20.95 -9.34
N PRO A 375 -27.10 20.87 -10.64
CA PRO A 375 -28.44 20.51 -11.10
C PRO A 375 -28.80 19.08 -10.69
N ALA A 376 -30.04 18.90 -10.26
CA ALA A 376 -30.59 17.62 -9.84
C ALA A 376 -31.67 17.12 -10.81
N LEU A 377 -31.95 15.83 -10.77
CA LEU A 377 -33.13 15.27 -11.43
C LEU A 377 -34.38 15.62 -10.61
N ALA A 378 -35.42 16.11 -11.28
CA ALA A 378 -36.71 16.45 -10.69
C ALA A 378 -37.87 15.98 -11.58
N GLY A 379 -38.94 15.50 -10.96
CA GLY A 379 -40.14 14.99 -11.61
C GLY A 379 -39.88 13.73 -12.46
N LYS A 380 -38.89 12.91 -12.08
CA LYS A 380 -38.49 11.72 -12.85
C LYS A 380 -38.83 10.41 -12.13
N ARG A 381 -39.07 9.37 -12.93
CA ARG A 381 -39.14 7.97 -12.50
C ARG A 381 -37.77 7.34 -12.61
N ILE A 382 -37.16 7.04 -11.46
CA ILE A 382 -35.76 6.66 -11.36
C ILE A 382 -35.66 5.25 -10.78
N CYS A 383 -35.01 4.35 -11.53
CA CYS A 383 -34.65 3.03 -11.04
C CYS A 383 -33.18 3.02 -10.61
N LEU A 384 -32.91 2.65 -9.37
CA LEU A 384 -31.59 2.24 -8.90
C LEU A 384 -31.45 0.72 -9.09
N LEU A 385 -30.56 0.31 -9.98
CA LEU A 385 -30.24 -1.09 -10.27
C LEU A 385 -28.99 -1.51 -9.52
N ILE A 386 -29.14 -2.45 -8.58
CA ILE A 386 -28.09 -2.98 -7.71
C ILE A 386 -27.98 -4.50 -7.82
N ALA A 387 -26.84 -5.05 -7.38
CA ALA A 387 -26.58 -6.47 -7.50
C ALA A 387 -27.05 -7.19 -6.24
N HIS A 388 -26.74 -6.61 -5.09
CA HIS A 388 -26.93 -7.25 -3.79
C HIS A 388 -27.67 -6.34 -2.80
N PRO A 389 -28.35 -6.92 -1.80
CA PRO A 389 -28.81 -6.17 -0.64
C PRO A 389 -27.61 -5.60 0.11
N ASP A 390 -27.57 -4.29 0.36
CA ASP A 390 -26.50 -3.48 1.00
C ASP A 390 -25.85 -2.46 0.07
N ASP A 391 -25.83 -2.72 -1.23
CA ASP A 391 -25.26 -1.84 -2.25
C ASP A 391 -25.84 -0.42 -2.18
N GLU A 392 -27.15 -0.35 -1.93
CA GLU A 392 -27.87 0.91 -1.85
C GLU A 392 -27.41 1.78 -0.67
N ALA A 393 -27.03 1.15 0.44
CA ALA A 393 -26.54 1.82 1.64
C ALA A 393 -25.04 2.10 1.56
N MET A 394 -24.25 1.18 1.00
CA MET A 394 -22.78 1.27 0.95
C MET A 394 -22.25 2.19 -0.14
N PHE A 395 -22.97 2.32 -1.26
CA PHE A 395 -22.50 3.04 -2.43
C PHE A 395 -23.40 4.20 -2.84
N PHE A 396 -24.73 4.04 -2.72
CA PHE A 396 -25.71 4.96 -3.30
C PHE A 396 -26.51 5.78 -2.28
N ALA A 397 -26.21 5.67 -0.99
CA ALA A 397 -26.97 6.36 0.05
C ALA A 397 -27.01 7.90 -0.15
N PRO A 398 -25.89 8.59 -0.50
CA PRO A 398 -25.95 10.01 -0.85
C PRO A 398 -26.94 10.29 -2.00
N THR A 399 -26.86 9.54 -3.09
CA THR A 399 -27.76 9.68 -4.24
C THR A 399 -29.23 9.45 -3.86
N LEU A 400 -29.54 8.38 -3.13
CA LEU A 400 -30.91 8.07 -2.72
C LEU A 400 -31.51 9.15 -1.82
N LEU A 401 -30.77 9.55 -0.78
CA LEU A 401 -31.22 10.60 0.15
C LEU A 401 -31.43 11.95 -0.54
N TRP A 402 -30.66 12.24 -1.59
CA TRP A 402 -30.82 13.45 -2.38
C TRP A 402 -32.04 13.37 -3.28
N LEU A 403 -32.16 12.31 -4.08
CA LEU A 403 -33.24 12.16 -5.06
C LEU A 403 -34.61 11.92 -4.41
N ALA A 404 -34.63 11.38 -3.19
CA ALA A 404 -35.84 11.13 -2.40
C ALA A 404 -36.48 12.40 -1.81
N ARG A 405 -35.85 13.57 -1.96
CA ARG A 405 -36.37 14.81 -1.40
C ARG A 405 -37.75 15.14 -2.01
N PRO A 406 -38.78 15.41 -1.19
CA PRO A 406 -40.12 15.72 -1.68
C PRO A 406 -40.16 16.88 -2.68
N ALA A 407 -39.28 17.88 -2.50
CA ALA A 407 -39.14 19.03 -3.39
C ALA A 407 -38.78 18.66 -4.83
N LEU A 408 -38.13 17.52 -5.06
CA LEU A 408 -37.77 17.05 -6.40
C LEU A 408 -38.90 16.25 -7.06
N GLN A 409 -39.93 15.82 -6.32
CA GLN A 409 -41.06 15.04 -6.86
C GLN A 409 -40.65 13.80 -7.69
N ASN A 410 -39.52 13.17 -7.33
CA ASN A 410 -39.06 11.97 -8.00
C ASN A 410 -39.78 10.72 -7.45
N GLN A 411 -39.94 9.72 -8.30
CA GLN A 411 -40.36 8.38 -7.92
C GLN A 411 -39.16 7.45 -7.96
N LEU A 412 -38.75 6.92 -6.80
CA LEU A 412 -37.60 6.03 -6.67
C LEU A 412 -38.05 4.57 -6.58
N LEU A 413 -37.44 3.73 -7.42
CA LEU A 413 -37.55 2.28 -7.41
C LEU A 413 -36.16 1.67 -7.23
N ILE A 414 -36.03 0.65 -6.39
CA ILE A 414 -34.82 -0.17 -6.29
C ILE A 414 -35.09 -1.53 -6.90
N LEU A 415 -34.30 -1.92 -7.90
CA LEU A 415 -34.30 -3.25 -8.49
C LEU A 415 -32.98 -3.95 -8.13
N CYS A 416 -33.06 -4.99 -7.32
CA CYS A 416 -31.93 -5.80 -6.89
C CYS A 416 -31.96 -7.14 -7.60
N LEU A 417 -30.87 -7.53 -8.27
CA LEU A 417 -30.87 -8.72 -9.14
C LEU A 417 -30.57 -10.04 -8.44
N SER A 418 -30.16 -10.00 -7.17
CA SER A 418 -29.93 -11.17 -6.34
C SER A 418 -30.34 -10.89 -4.90
N SER A 419 -30.82 -11.89 -4.17
CA SER A 419 -31.10 -11.76 -2.73
C SER A 419 -29.84 -11.81 -1.85
N GLY A 420 -28.64 -11.94 -2.45
CA GLY A 420 -27.40 -12.05 -1.71
C GLY A 420 -27.32 -13.37 -0.92
N ASP A 421 -27.80 -14.46 -1.50
CA ASP A 421 -28.01 -15.73 -0.79
C ASP A 421 -26.77 -16.63 -0.73
N ALA A 422 -25.57 -16.10 -1.01
CA ALA A 422 -24.33 -16.88 -0.98
C ALA A 422 -24.06 -17.55 0.39
N ASP A 423 -24.51 -16.91 1.48
CA ASP A 423 -24.43 -17.43 2.86
C ASP A 423 -25.72 -18.14 3.31
N GLY A 424 -26.72 -18.34 2.44
CA GLY A 424 -28.04 -18.91 2.79
C GLY A 424 -28.97 -17.96 3.56
N LEU A 425 -28.67 -16.66 3.58
CA LEU A 425 -29.37 -15.62 4.35
C LEU A 425 -30.23 -14.68 3.49
N GLY A 426 -30.48 -15.01 2.22
CA GLY A 426 -31.14 -14.13 1.26
C GLY A 426 -32.55 -13.72 1.67
N HIS A 427 -33.30 -14.60 2.34
CA HIS A 427 -34.62 -14.27 2.88
C HIS A 427 -34.59 -13.16 3.94
N ILE A 428 -33.56 -13.12 4.78
CA ILE A 428 -33.32 -12.06 5.77
C ILE A 428 -32.88 -10.80 5.04
N ARG A 429 -31.86 -10.90 4.16
CA ARG A 429 -31.28 -9.76 3.43
C ARG A 429 -32.31 -9.01 2.56
N LYS A 430 -33.32 -9.70 2.02
CA LYS A 430 -34.47 -9.07 1.34
C LYS A 430 -35.25 -8.11 2.26
N GLN A 431 -35.50 -8.53 3.50
CA GLN A 431 -36.20 -7.69 4.48
C GLN A 431 -35.31 -6.53 4.94
N GLU A 432 -34.01 -6.80 5.13
CA GLU A 432 -33.01 -5.79 5.47
C GLU A 432 -32.92 -4.69 4.40
N LEU A 433 -32.89 -5.08 3.12
CA LEU A 433 -32.91 -4.14 1.98
C LEU A 433 -34.16 -3.27 1.98
N ARG A 434 -35.35 -3.84 2.18
CA ARG A 434 -36.61 -3.07 2.25
C ARG A 434 -36.56 -2.04 3.38
N LYS A 435 -36.08 -2.44 4.56
CA LYS A 435 -35.93 -1.56 5.71
C LYS A 435 -34.90 -0.45 5.45
N SER A 436 -33.77 -0.79 4.83
CA SER A 436 -32.72 0.17 4.44
C SER A 436 -33.23 1.18 3.41
N ALA A 437 -33.93 0.73 2.37
CA ALA A 437 -34.51 1.58 1.34
C ALA A 437 -35.48 2.63 1.91
N LEU A 438 -36.37 2.21 2.82
CA LEU A 438 -37.26 3.12 3.55
C LEU A 438 -36.45 4.14 4.38
N ALA A 439 -35.40 3.68 5.07
CA ALA A 439 -34.51 4.56 5.81
C ALA A 439 -33.77 5.55 4.90
N LEU A 440 -33.49 5.21 3.64
CA LEU A 440 -32.86 6.08 2.65
C LEU A 440 -33.84 6.94 1.85
N GLY A 441 -35.15 6.88 2.15
CA GLY A 441 -36.16 7.79 1.62
C GLY A 441 -37.01 7.25 0.48
N VAL A 442 -36.90 5.96 0.15
CA VAL A 442 -37.87 5.30 -0.74
C VAL A 442 -39.25 5.34 -0.07
N THR A 443 -40.29 5.72 -0.81
CA THR A 443 -41.62 6.02 -0.25
C THR A 443 -42.37 4.80 0.26
N SER A 444 -42.14 3.63 -0.34
CA SER A 444 -42.82 2.38 0.01
C SER A 444 -41.88 1.20 -0.19
N SER A 445 -42.02 0.16 0.65
CA SER A 445 -41.31 -1.11 0.48
C SER A 445 -41.68 -1.83 -0.81
N GLU A 446 -42.85 -1.54 -1.38
CA GLU A 446 -43.30 -2.07 -2.68
C GLU A 446 -42.45 -1.55 -3.84
N HIS A 447 -41.76 -0.42 -3.65
CA HIS A 447 -40.81 0.11 -4.62
C HIS A 447 -39.42 -0.55 -4.51
N VAL A 448 -39.32 -1.68 -3.79
CA VAL A 448 -38.10 -2.47 -3.68
C VAL A 448 -38.39 -3.88 -4.20
N VAL A 449 -37.87 -4.16 -5.39
CA VAL A 449 -38.03 -5.44 -6.07
C VAL A 449 -36.72 -6.20 -6.02
N VAL A 450 -36.76 -7.43 -5.52
CA VAL A 450 -35.62 -8.34 -5.51
C VAL A 450 -35.92 -9.51 -6.44
N ILE A 451 -35.04 -9.74 -7.40
CA ILE A 451 -35.12 -10.85 -8.34
C ILE A 451 -34.41 -12.07 -7.73
N GLU A 452 -35.04 -13.23 -7.90
CA GLU A 452 -34.47 -14.52 -7.55
C GLU A 452 -34.41 -15.37 -8.81
N ASP A 453 -33.23 -15.41 -9.44
CA ASP A 453 -32.94 -16.24 -10.61
C ASP A 453 -31.66 -17.02 -10.34
N ALA A 454 -31.70 -18.35 -10.51
CA ALA A 454 -30.55 -19.23 -10.33
C ALA A 454 -29.37 -18.88 -11.25
N LYS A 455 -29.63 -18.17 -12.36
CA LYS A 455 -28.61 -17.68 -13.30
C LYS A 455 -27.96 -16.37 -12.86
N LEU A 456 -28.45 -15.73 -11.80
CA LEU A 456 -27.90 -14.52 -11.21
C LEU A 456 -27.43 -14.77 -9.76
N PRO A 457 -26.51 -15.73 -9.53
CA PRO A 457 -26.03 -16.04 -8.20
C PRO A 457 -25.16 -14.90 -7.65
N ASP A 458 -25.25 -14.66 -6.35
CA ASP A 458 -24.27 -13.86 -5.62
C ASP A 458 -22.91 -14.58 -5.62
N SER A 459 -21.90 -14.01 -6.28
CA SER A 459 -20.60 -14.65 -6.46
C SER A 459 -19.49 -13.67 -6.83
N MET A 460 -18.28 -13.94 -6.34
CA MET A 460 -17.05 -13.28 -6.78
C MET A 460 -16.42 -13.94 -8.02
N ALA A 461 -16.93 -15.08 -8.47
CA ALA A 461 -16.37 -15.86 -9.58
C ALA A 461 -17.28 -15.93 -10.80
N ALA A 462 -18.60 -15.90 -10.62
CA ALA A 462 -19.56 -15.93 -11.71
C ALA A 462 -19.78 -14.54 -12.29
N THR A 463 -19.90 -14.44 -13.62
CA THR A 463 -20.35 -13.24 -14.33
C THR A 463 -21.78 -13.45 -14.80
N TRP A 464 -22.64 -12.45 -14.60
CA TRP A 464 -24.01 -12.50 -15.08
C TRP A 464 -24.11 -12.15 -16.57
N ASP A 465 -25.00 -12.85 -17.28
CA ASP A 465 -25.24 -12.57 -18.71
C ASP A 465 -25.97 -11.23 -18.89
N ALA A 466 -25.33 -10.31 -19.59
CA ALA A 466 -25.89 -8.99 -19.92
C ALA A 466 -27.22 -9.10 -20.67
N LYS A 467 -27.42 -10.13 -21.52
CA LYS A 467 -28.68 -10.33 -22.24
C LYS A 467 -29.83 -10.73 -21.31
N LEU A 468 -29.55 -11.57 -20.31
CA LEU A 468 -30.52 -11.94 -19.29
C LEU A 468 -30.94 -10.71 -18.49
N ILE A 469 -29.99 -9.90 -18.02
CA ILE A 469 -30.27 -8.65 -17.30
C ILE A 469 -31.10 -7.71 -18.19
N SER A 470 -30.72 -7.55 -19.46
CA SER A 470 -31.47 -6.75 -20.43
C SER A 470 -32.92 -7.24 -20.60
N SER A 471 -33.13 -8.55 -20.67
CA SER A 471 -34.47 -9.13 -20.79
C SER A 471 -35.34 -8.87 -19.55
N ILE A 472 -34.74 -8.91 -18.35
CA ILE A 472 -35.40 -8.58 -17.09
C ILE A 472 -35.78 -7.08 -17.09
N LEU A 473 -34.85 -6.20 -17.42
CA LEU A 473 -35.10 -4.76 -17.52
C LEU A 473 -36.20 -4.45 -18.55
N THR A 474 -36.19 -5.10 -19.72
CA THR A 474 -37.27 -4.95 -20.72
C THR A 474 -38.62 -5.39 -20.17
N ARG A 475 -38.69 -6.52 -19.45
CA ARG A 475 -39.94 -7.00 -18.86
C ARG A 475 -40.52 -6.02 -17.84
N TYR A 476 -39.68 -5.44 -16.99
CA TYR A 476 -40.12 -4.50 -15.96
C TYR A 476 -40.39 -3.11 -16.51
N PHE A 477 -39.58 -2.65 -17.47
CA PHE A 477 -39.55 -1.24 -17.83
C PHE A 477 -40.04 -0.89 -19.23
N ALA A 478 -40.10 -1.87 -20.13
CA ALA A 478 -40.58 -1.71 -21.50
C ALA A 478 -41.46 -2.89 -21.95
N PRO A 479 -42.49 -3.31 -21.19
CA PRO A 479 -43.28 -4.51 -21.50
C PRO A 479 -44.02 -4.42 -22.85
N ALA A 480 -44.36 -3.20 -23.31
CA ALA A 480 -45.04 -2.96 -24.57
C ALA A 480 -44.09 -2.88 -25.79
N LEU A 481 -42.77 -3.03 -25.59
CA LEU A 481 -41.77 -2.82 -26.66
C LEU A 481 -41.99 -3.72 -27.87
N ALA A 482 -42.33 -4.99 -27.65
CA ALA A 482 -42.54 -5.96 -28.73
C ALA A 482 -43.73 -5.59 -29.65
N GLY A 483 -44.75 -4.92 -29.10
CA GLY A 483 -45.97 -4.53 -29.82
C GLY A 483 -45.95 -3.09 -30.34
N THR A 484 -44.91 -2.31 -30.05
CA THR A 484 -44.85 -0.90 -30.46
C THR A 484 -44.26 -0.78 -31.87
N PRO A 485 -44.94 -0.12 -32.82
CA PRO A 485 -44.41 0.07 -34.17
C PRO A 485 -43.21 1.03 -34.17
N ALA A 486 -42.29 0.86 -35.13
CA ALA A 486 -41.08 1.68 -35.26
C ALA A 486 -41.37 3.18 -35.49
N THR A 487 -42.57 3.51 -35.97
CA THR A 487 -43.05 4.88 -36.18
C THR A 487 -43.51 5.58 -34.89
N ALA A 488 -43.63 4.85 -33.77
CA ALA A 488 -43.97 5.39 -32.47
C ALA A 488 -42.71 5.49 -31.57
N PRO A 489 -42.71 6.38 -30.55
CA PRO A 489 -41.62 6.45 -29.60
C PRO A 489 -41.49 5.14 -28.81
N PRO A 490 -40.26 4.70 -28.48
CA PRO A 490 -40.05 3.49 -27.70
C PRO A 490 -40.73 3.60 -26.32
N PRO A 491 -41.51 2.60 -25.89
CA PRO A 491 -42.23 2.66 -24.63
C PRO A 491 -41.28 2.41 -23.46
N ALA A 492 -41.27 3.31 -22.48
CA ALA A 492 -40.57 3.10 -21.21
C ALA A 492 -41.38 3.69 -20.04
N ASN A 493 -41.49 2.92 -18.97
CA ASN A 493 -42.14 3.36 -17.73
C ASN A 493 -41.16 3.97 -16.70
N ILE A 494 -39.89 4.15 -17.08
CA ILE A 494 -38.86 4.86 -16.32
C ILE A 494 -38.20 5.91 -17.21
N ASP A 495 -37.63 6.94 -16.59
CA ASP A 495 -36.91 8.00 -17.29
C ASP A 495 -35.40 7.91 -17.05
N VAL A 496 -35.00 7.35 -15.91
CA VAL A 496 -33.60 7.27 -15.48
C VAL A 496 -33.28 5.90 -14.88
N LEU A 497 -32.15 5.34 -15.30
CA LEU A 497 -31.55 4.14 -14.72
C LEU A 497 -30.20 4.52 -14.09
N ILE A 498 -29.99 4.18 -12.82
CA ILE A 498 -28.75 4.42 -12.08
C ILE A 498 -28.14 3.08 -11.71
N THR A 499 -26.85 2.88 -11.97
CA THR A 499 -26.12 1.67 -11.55
C THR A 499 -24.62 1.93 -11.42
N PHE A 500 -23.80 0.89 -11.23
CA PHE A 500 -22.35 0.99 -11.22
C PHE A 500 -21.78 1.27 -12.62
N ASP A 501 -20.55 1.77 -12.69
CA ASP A 501 -19.84 1.87 -13.96
C ASP A 501 -19.18 0.54 -14.37
N HIS A 502 -18.46 0.57 -15.50
CA HIS A 502 -17.77 -0.58 -16.07
C HIS A 502 -16.70 -1.23 -15.17
N GLU A 503 -16.24 -0.56 -14.11
CA GLU A 503 -15.27 -1.10 -13.15
C GLU A 503 -15.94 -1.66 -11.88
N GLY A 504 -17.24 -1.41 -11.67
CA GLY A 504 -17.98 -1.98 -10.53
C GLY A 504 -17.44 -1.57 -9.16
N VAL A 505 -16.88 -0.36 -9.04
CA VAL A 505 -16.21 0.23 -7.86
C VAL A 505 -14.90 -0.46 -7.47
N SER A 506 -14.97 -1.75 -7.18
CA SER A 506 -13.84 -2.58 -6.74
C SER A 506 -13.62 -3.80 -7.64
N GLY A 507 -14.18 -3.81 -8.85
CA GLY A 507 -14.06 -4.93 -9.77
C GLY A 507 -15.00 -6.09 -9.47
N HIS A 508 -16.07 -5.89 -8.70
CA HIS A 508 -17.01 -6.97 -8.39
C HIS A 508 -17.73 -7.42 -9.68
N PRO A 509 -17.66 -8.70 -10.09
CA PRO A 509 -18.22 -9.18 -11.36
C PRO A 509 -19.71 -8.86 -11.54
N ASN A 510 -20.52 -9.09 -10.51
CA ASN A 510 -21.95 -8.76 -10.54
C ASN A 510 -22.23 -7.26 -10.78
N HIS A 511 -21.45 -6.36 -10.17
CA HIS A 511 -21.62 -4.91 -10.34
C HIS A 511 -21.26 -4.49 -11.78
N VAL A 512 -20.16 -5.04 -12.30
CA VAL A 512 -19.74 -4.83 -13.70
C VAL A 512 -20.81 -5.35 -14.67
N ALA A 513 -21.42 -6.50 -14.36
CA ALA A 513 -22.48 -7.07 -15.20
C ALA A 513 -23.73 -6.17 -15.27
N LEU A 514 -24.07 -5.44 -14.20
CA LEU A 514 -25.19 -4.47 -14.23
C LEU A 514 -24.96 -3.35 -15.25
N TYR A 515 -23.73 -2.82 -15.33
CA TYR A 515 -23.37 -1.81 -16.33
C TYR A 515 -23.59 -2.34 -17.75
N HIS A 516 -23.11 -3.55 -18.03
CA HIS A 516 -23.27 -4.16 -19.35
C HIS A 516 -24.72 -4.52 -19.67
N GLY A 517 -25.47 -5.05 -18.70
CA GLY A 517 -26.89 -5.36 -18.84
C GLY A 517 -27.75 -4.12 -19.07
N ALA A 518 -27.48 -3.03 -18.36
CA ALA A 518 -28.14 -1.74 -18.55
C ALA A 518 -27.88 -1.15 -19.93
N ARG A 519 -26.63 -1.23 -20.43
CA ARG A 519 -26.31 -0.79 -21.79
C ARG A 519 -26.98 -1.64 -22.86
N GLU A 520 -27.00 -2.95 -22.67
CA GLU A 520 -27.67 -3.87 -23.59
C GLU A 520 -29.19 -3.61 -23.61
N PHE A 521 -29.80 -3.32 -22.46
CA PHE A 521 -31.21 -2.90 -22.37
C PHE A 521 -31.49 -1.65 -23.21
N LEU A 522 -30.69 -0.60 -23.05
CA LEU A 522 -30.87 0.63 -23.83
C LEU A 522 -30.64 0.39 -25.33
N ARG A 523 -29.68 -0.49 -25.69
CA ARG A 523 -29.42 -0.87 -27.09
C ARG A 523 -30.63 -1.59 -27.67
N GLN A 524 -31.23 -2.51 -26.94
CA GLN A 524 -32.43 -3.25 -27.36
C GLN A 524 -33.64 -2.33 -27.47
N LEU A 525 -33.82 -1.40 -26.52
CA LEU A 525 -34.90 -0.42 -26.53
C LEU A 525 -34.86 0.47 -27.78
N MET A 526 -33.66 0.82 -28.24
CA MET A 526 -33.45 1.70 -29.40
C MET A 526 -33.31 1.00 -30.74
N GLN A 527 -33.10 -0.33 -30.77
CA GLN A 527 -32.73 -1.07 -31.98
C GLN A 527 -33.69 -0.86 -33.15
N ARG A 528 -34.99 -0.70 -32.88
CA ARG A 528 -36.05 -0.48 -33.90
C ARG A 528 -36.54 0.97 -33.99
N HIS A 529 -36.00 1.88 -33.16
CA HIS A 529 -36.50 3.24 -32.98
C HIS A 529 -35.40 4.29 -33.23
N THR A 530 -34.51 4.07 -34.20
CA THR A 530 -33.29 4.88 -34.41
C THR A 530 -33.52 6.37 -34.69
N GLY A 531 -34.74 6.78 -35.09
CA GLY A 531 -35.12 8.18 -35.29
C GLY A 531 -35.60 8.90 -34.02
N TRP A 532 -35.73 8.19 -32.90
CA TRP A 532 -36.22 8.73 -31.64
C TRP A 532 -35.08 8.96 -30.64
N GLU A 533 -35.27 9.89 -29.72
CA GLU A 533 -34.39 10.02 -28.56
C GLU A 533 -34.66 8.87 -27.58
N CYS A 534 -33.60 8.27 -27.02
CA CYS A 534 -33.76 7.23 -26.01
C CYS A 534 -34.50 7.79 -24.77
N PRO A 535 -35.64 7.19 -24.38
CA PRO A 535 -36.50 7.71 -23.31
C PRO A 535 -35.88 7.49 -21.92
N VAL A 536 -34.95 6.53 -21.80
CA VAL A 536 -34.26 6.21 -20.55
C VAL A 536 -32.81 6.72 -20.61
N LYS A 537 -32.39 7.49 -19.61
CA LYS A 537 -30.99 7.91 -19.46
C LYS A 537 -30.27 7.07 -18.42
N LEU A 538 -29.10 6.54 -18.78
CA LEU A 538 -28.24 5.77 -17.88
C LEU A 538 -27.22 6.68 -17.19
N TYR A 539 -27.22 6.62 -15.87
CA TYR A 539 -26.22 7.23 -15.00
C TYR A 539 -25.43 6.16 -14.27
N THR A 540 -24.12 6.35 -14.17
CA THR A 540 -23.21 5.37 -13.57
C THR A 540 -22.41 5.99 -12.44
N LEU A 541 -22.27 5.25 -11.34
CA LEU A 541 -21.40 5.63 -10.23
C LEU A 541 -19.95 5.41 -10.61
N ARG A 542 -19.16 6.49 -10.57
CA ARG A 542 -17.76 6.46 -10.98
C ARG A 542 -16.88 5.67 -10.02
N SER A 543 -16.09 4.77 -10.58
CA SER A 543 -15.01 4.07 -9.89
C SER A 543 -13.78 4.96 -9.76
N HIS A 544 -13.14 4.90 -8.58
CA HIS A 544 -11.94 5.68 -8.26
C HIS A 544 -10.85 4.78 -7.68
N HIS A 545 -9.59 5.20 -7.85
CA HIS A 545 -8.43 4.53 -7.28
C HIS A 545 -8.46 4.53 -5.73
N VAL A 546 -7.65 3.65 -5.13
CA VAL A 546 -7.69 3.32 -3.69
C VAL A 546 -7.60 4.55 -2.77
N VAL A 547 -6.72 5.52 -3.08
CA VAL A 547 -6.55 6.73 -2.25
C VAL A 547 -7.84 7.53 -2.15
N ARG A 548 -8.48 7.83 -3.29
CA ARG A 548 -9.76 8.55 -3.32
C ARG A 548 -10.93 7.71 -2.82
N LYS A 549 -10.85 6.38 -2.97
CA LYS A 549 -11.86 5.45 -2.44
C LYS A 549 -11.98 5.54 -0.93
N TYR A 550 -10.85 5.70 -0.23
CA TYR A 550 -10.77 5.67 1.25
C TYR A 550 -10.43 7.03 1.90
N SER A 551 -10.66 8.14 1.20
CA SER A 551 -10.42 9.49 1.73
C SER A 551 -11.65 10.15 2.39
N SER A 552 -12.79 9.44 2.46
CA SER A 552 -14.01 9.89 3.15
C SER A 552 -14.41 11.32 2.76
N VAL A 553 -14.69 12.18 3.75
CA VAL A 553 -15.09 13.58 3.59
C VAL A 553 -14.04 14.45 2.88
N VAL A 554 -12.75 14.09 2.92
CA VAL A 554 -11.68 14.89 2.31
C VAL A 554 -11.80 14.87 0.78
N ASP A 555 -12.37 13.81 0.20
CA ASP A 555 -12.55 13.74 -1.26
C ASP A 555 -13.57 14.75 -1.80
N SER A 556 -14.50 15.24 -0.96
CA SER A 556 -15.55 16.15 -1.42
C SER A 556 -14.97 17.43 -2.03
N VAL A 557 -13.84 17.92 -1.50
CA VAL A 557 -13.12 19.09 -2.02
C VAL A 557 -12.63 18.85 -3.43
N LEU A 558 -11.88 17.77 -3.63
CA LEU A 558 -11.30 17.42 -4.93
C LEU A 558 -12.40 17.13 -5.96
N THR A 559 -13.48 16.47 -5.55
CA THR A 559 -14.62 16.20 -6.43
C THR A 559 -15.35 17.48 -6.84
N ILE A 560 -15.68 18.36 -5.89
CA ILE A 560 -16.37 19.63 -6.17
C ILE A 560 -15.48 20.52 -7.04
N ALA A 561 -14.20 20.67 -6.70
CA ALA A 561 -13.25 21.45 -7.49
C ALA A 561 -13.15 20.93 -8.93
N SER A 562 -12.98 19.61 -9.11
CA SER A 562 -12.95 19.01 -10.44
C SER A 562 -14.25 19.23 -11.21
N ALA A 563 -15.41 19.10 -10.54
CA ALA A 563 -16.71 19.30 -11.17
C ALA A 563 -17.00 20.76 -11.52
N VAL A 564 -16.37 21.74 -10.85
CA VAL A 564 -16.46 23.16 -11.23
C VAL A 564 -15.77 23.42 -12.58
N PHE A 565 -14.62 22.78 -12.83
CA PHE A 565 -13.86 22.96 -14.07
C PHE A 565 -14.32 22.07 -15.23
N GLN A 566 -15.21 21.10 -14.99
CA GLN A 566 -15.73 20.23 -16.05
C GLN A 566 -16.89 20.88 -16.81
N THR A 567 -17.00 20.54 -18.10
CA THR A 567 -18.11 20.97 -18.95
C THR A 567 -19.41 20.33 -18.47
N LYS A 568 -20.38 21.15 -18.08
CA LYS A 568 -21.66 20.69 -17.53
C LYS A 568 -22.71 20.69 -18.63
N GLU A 569 -23.42 19.58 -18.80
CA GLU A 569 -24.61 19.56 -19.63
C GLU A 569 -25.79 19.99 -18.76
N LYS A 570 -26.40 21.13 -19.11
CA LYS A 570 -27.61 21.63 -18.47
C LYS A 570 -28.82 21.16 -19.27
N GLY A 571 -29.89 20.76 -18.59
CA GLY A 571 -31.13 20.29 -19.22
C GLY A 571 -31.94 19.39 -18.28
N GLN A 572 -32.92 18.68 -18.83
CA GLN A 572 -33.77 17.75 -18.07
C GLN A 572 -32.98 16.57 -17.48
N PHE A 573 -31.85 16.23 -18.09
CA PHE A 573 -30.95 15.15 -17.68
C PHE A 573 -29.51 15.68 -17.58
N PRO A 574 -29.22 16.42 -16.49
CA PRO A 574 -27.95 17.11 -16.33
C PRO A 574 -26.80 16.13 -16.02
N THR A 575 -25.56 16.52 -16.34
CA THR A 575 -24.36 15.75 -15.96
C THR A 575 -23.19 16.69 -15.63
N PRO A 576 -22.37 16.38 -14.61
CA PRO A 576 -22.51 15.27 -13.65
C PRO A 576 -23.65 15.51 -12.63
N LEU A 577 -24.23 14.43 -12.09
CA LEU A 577 -25.04 14.51 -10.88
C LEU A 577 -24.09 14.32 -9.69
N LEU A 578 -23.84 15.40 -8.97
CA LEU A 578 -22.91 15.41 -7.85
C LEU A 578 -23.65 15.67 -6.56
N VAL A 579 -23.52 14.74 -5.62
CA VAL A 579 -24.09 14.86 -4.27
C VAL A 579 -23.00 14.67 -3.25
N VAL A 580 -22.97 15.58 -2.26
CA VAL A 580 -22.14 15.45 -1.06
C VAL A 580 -23.08 15.43 0.16
N SER A 581 -23.17 14.27 0.82
CA SER A 581 -23.93 14.09 2.06
C SER A 581 -23.31 14.93 3.17
N GLY A 582 -24.12 15.78 3.81
CA GLY A 582 -23.75 16.39 5.09
C GLY A 582 -23.84 15.40 6.27
N PRO A 583 -23.56 15.83 7.50
CA PRO A 583 -23.50 14.95 8.68
C PRO A 583 -24.75 14.12 8.93
N GLN A 584 -25.94 14.71 8.74
CA GLN A 584 -27.20 13.99 8.91
C GLN A 584 -27.40 12.92 7.84
N GLY A 585 -27.03 13.21 6.59
CA GLY A 585 -27.09 12.26 5.48
C GLY A 585 -26.13 11.09 5.70
N LEU A 586 -24.89 11.38 6.09
CA LEU A 586 -23.89 10.36 6.41
C LEU A 586 -24.36 9.46 7.57
N ARG A 587 -24.87 10.05 8.65
CA ARG A 587 -25.42 9.25 9.77
C ARG A 587 -26.61 8.39 9.34
N LYS A 588 -27.49 8.89 8.49
CA LYS A 588 -28.63 8.12 7.96
C LYS A 588 -28.16 6.96 7.08
N ALA A 589 -27.13 7.19 6.25
CA ALA A 589 -26.48 6.15 5.45
C ALA A 589 -25.83 5.07 6.34
N GLN A 590 -25.06 5.49 7.35
CA GLN A 590 -24.43 4.58 8.31
C GLN A 590 -25.47 3.76 9.09
N ARG A 591 -26.56 4.38 9.56
CA ARG A 591 -27.66 3.67 10.23
C ARG A 591 -28.43 2.73 9.31
N ALA A 592 -28.64 3.10 8.06
CA ALA A 592 -29.22 2.21 7.07
C ALA A 592 -28.38 0.92 6.96
N MET A 593 -27.05 1.03 6.96
CA MET A 593 -26.18 -0.13 7.00
C MET A 593 -26.19 -0.87 8.34
N THR A 594 -26.00 -0.18 9.47
CA THR A 594 -25.78 -0.84 10.78
C THR A 594 -27.06 -1.34 11.44
N GLU A 595 -28.21 -0.70 11.20
CA GLU A 595 -29.49 -1.03 11.84
C GLU A 595 -30.45 -1.81 10.95
N ALA A 596 -30.32 -1.69 9.62
CA ALA A 596 -31.11 -2.48 8.67
C ALA A 596 -30.36 -3.74 8.23
N HIS A 597 -29.10 -3.63 7.77
CA HIS A 597 -28.29 -4.77 7.29
C HIS A 597 -27.49 -5.47 8.39
N LYS A 598 -28.17 -5.85 9.49
CA LYS A 598 -27.53 -6.46 10.66
C LYS A 598 -26.82 -7.77 10.32
N SER A 599 -27.44 -8.60 9.49
CA SER A 599 -26.89 -9.90 9.07
C SER A 599 -25.60 -9.76 8.26
N GLN A 600 -25.35 -8.58 7.69
CA GLN A 600 -24.23 -8.33 6.79
C GLN A 600 -23.08 -7.58 7.46
N MET A 601 -23.27 -7.04 8.66
CA MET A 601 -22.24 -6.27 9.35
C MET A 601 -21.07 -7.14 9.81
N ARG A 602 -19.98 -7.06 9.05
CA ARG A 602 -18.66 -7.64 9.37
C ARG A 602 -17.65 -6.54 9.69
N TRP A 603 -16.54 -6.88 10.32
CA TRP A 603 -15.53 -5.91 10.79
C TRP A 603 -15.04 -4.96 9.67
N PHE A 604 -14.82 -5.46 8.45
CA PHE A 604 -14.36 -4.63 7.33
C PHE A 604 -15.43 -3.65 6.84
N ARG A 605 -16.72 -3.95 7.04
CA ARG A 605 -17.82 -3.02 6.70
C ARG A 605 -17.85 -1.82 7.64
N TRP A 606 -17.44 -1.98 8.90
CA TRP A 606 -17.22 -0.85 9.81
C TRP A 606 -16.14 0.10 9.29
N GLY A 607 -15.04 -0.45 8.75
CA GLY A 607 -14.03 0.33 8.05
C GLY A 607 -14.63 1.06 6.84
N TRP A 608 -15.36 0.34 5.97
CA TRP A 608 -15.99 0.93 4.79
C TRP A 608 -16.91 2.11 5.13
N ILE A 609 -17.86 1.93 6.05
CA ILE A 609 -18.82 2.99 6.38
C ILE A 609 -18.19 4.21 7.08
N GLY A 610 -16.96 4.08 7.59
CA GLY A 610 -16.19 5.16 8.22
C GLY A 610 -15.31 5.91 7.22
N VAL A 611 -14.56 5.20 6.38
CA VAL A 611 -13.52 5.82 5.52
C VAL A 611 -13.86 5.88 4.03
N SER A 612 -14.92 5.21 3.56
CA SER A 612 -15.28 5.21 2.14
C SER A 612 -15.81 6.57 1.69
N ARG A 613 -15.29 7.07 0.55
CA ARG A 613 -15.86 8.25 -0.10
C ARG A 613 -17.32 8.04 -0.47
N TYR A 614 -17.74 6.82 -0.79
CA TYR A 614 -19.08 6.56 -1.35
C TYR A 614 -20.20 6.73 -0.32
N MET A 615 -19.86 6.73 0.97
CA MET A 615 -20.78 7.12 2.05
C MET A 615 -21.04 8.63 2.09
N VAL A 616 -20.13 9.42 1.50
CA VAL A 616 -20.15 10.89 1.58
C VAL A 616 -20.45 11.53 0.23
N VAL A 617 -19.83 11.04 -0.86
CA VAL A 617 -19.82 11.67 -2.17
C VAL A 617 -20.23 10.68 -3.24
N ASN A 618 -21.25 11.01 -4.02
CA ASN A 618 -21.59 10.32 -5.26
C ASN A 618 -21.47 11.29 -6.44
N ASP A 619 -20.57 11.00 -7.38
CA ASP A 619 -20.41 11.68 -8.66
C ASP A 619 -20.87 10.78 -9.80
N LEU A 620 -22.17 10.85 -10.12
CA LEU A 620 -22.76 10.05 -11.20
C LEU A 620 -22.53 10.72 -12.55
N GLN A 621 -22.13 9.91 -13.53
CA GLN A 621 -21.92 10.36 -14.91
C GLN A 621 -22.98 9.79 -15.83
N LYS A 622 -23.57 10.65 -16.66
CA LYS A 622 -24.47 10.23 -17.74
C LYS A 622 -23.68 9.58 -18.86
N VAL A 623 -24.10 8.38 -19.28
CA VAL A 623 -23.50 7.68 -20.42
C VAL A 623 -23.95 8.37 -21.71
N LYS A 624 -23.00 8.93 -22.48
CA LYS A 624 -23.30 9.77 -23.67
C LYS A 624 -23.67 8.99 -24.94
N LYS A 625 -23.26 7.73 -25.04
CA LYS A 625 -23.52 6.85 -26.20
C LYS A 625 -23.86 5.46 -25.69
N VAL A 626 -25.04 4.97 -26.07
CA VAL A 626 -25.47 3.59 -25.82
C VAL A 626 -24.96 2.72 -26.96
#